data_AF-A0A388Q2C0-F1
#
_entry.id   AF-A0A388Q2C0-F1
#
_cell.length_a   1.000
_cell.length_b   1.000
_cell.length_c   1.000
_cell.angle_alpha   90.00
_cell.angle_beta   90.00
_cell.angle_gamma   90.00
#
_symmetry.space_group_name_H-M   'P 1'
#
loop_
_entity.id
_entity.type
_entity.pdbx_description
1 polymer ?
#
loop_
_entity_poly.entity_id
_entity_poly.type
_entity_poly.pdbx_seq_one_letter_code
_entity_poly.pdbx_strand_id
1 'polypeptide(L)'
;MKVAQGSDEPVDISGWDIDDIVSVIRGKINTEVRLTVKHLDGSIEVIPIIRGKVEQESTFAKSAIIKTDNQKIGYILLPEFYADFADPKGRRCAVDMQKEIEKLKAEKVNGIIIDLRSNGGGSLSDVVDIGGMFIDKGPIVQVKSRGLQAESLSDISSGVLYDGPWPY
;
A
#
# COMPACT_ATOMS: atom_id res chain seq x y z
N MET A 1 26.85 16.48 1.94
CA MET A 1 25.45 16.90 1.73
C MET A 1 25.03 17.60 3.01
N LYS A 2 24.31 18.73 2.97
CA LYS A 2 23.95 19.44 4.21
C LYS A 2 22.45 19.57 4.41
N VAL A 3 22.01 19.63 5.66
CA VAL A 3 20.59 19.77 6.04
C VAL A 3 20.45 20.95 7.02
N ALA A 4 19.52 21.87 6.72
CA ALA A 4 19.14 22.97 7.61
C ALA A 4 17.67 22.86 8.01
N GLN A 5 17.37 23.25 9.27
CA GLN A 5 16.01 23.35 9.79
C GLN A 5 15.50 24.77 9.53
N GLY A 6 14.60 24.94 8.55
CA GLY A 6 14.15 26.27 8.11
C GLY A 6 15.33 27.17 7.72
N SER A 7 15.51 28.27 8.45
CA SER A 7 16.58 29.26 8.24
C SER A 7 17.86 29.02 9.04
N ASP A 8 17.92 27.94 9.83
CA ASP A 8 19.07 27.64 10.69
C ASP A 8 20.32 27.25 9.89
N GLU A 9 21.47 27.23 10.56
CA GLU A 9 22.73 26.84 9.93
C GLU A 9 22.70 25.39 9.42
N PRO A 10 23.16 25.13 8.18
CA PRO A 10 23.15 23.80 7.60
C PRO A 10 24.24 22.90 8.19
N VAL A 11 23.83 21.74 8.69
CA VAL A 11 24.71 20.70 9.24
C VAL A 11 25.18 19.78 8.13
N ASP A 12 26.49 19.49 8.07
CA ASP A 12 27.01 18.48 7.16
C ASP A 12 26.73 17.07 7.70
N ILE A 13 26.03 16.28 6.90
CA ILE A 13 25.59 14.92 7.23
C ILE A 13 26.36 13.87 6.41
N SER A 14 27.45 14.27 5.76
CA SER A 14 28.34 13.34 5.07
C SER A 14 28.92 12.31 6.05
N GLY A 15 28.68 11.03 5.76
CA GLY A 15 29.17 9.91 6.58
C GLY A 15 28.24 9.49 7.73
N TRP A 16 27.07 10.12 7.87
CA TRP A 16 26.04 9.67 8.80
C TRP A 16 25.37 8.39 8.30
N ASP A 17 24.88 7.57 9.24
CA ASP A 17 24.01 6.44 8.90
C ASP A 17 22.69 6.91 8.30
N ILE A 18 22.10 6.08 7.43
CA ILE A 18 20.91 6.45 6.67
C ILE A 18 19.72 6.78 7.58
N ASP A 19 19.59 6.08 8.71
CA ASP A 19 18.51 6.29 9.68
C ASP A 19 18.66 7.64 10.39
N ASP A 20 19.89 8.05 10.71
CA ASP A 20 20.19 9.36 11.32
C ASP A 20 19.90 10.50 10.33
N ILE A 21 20.25 10.31 9.05
CA ILE A 21 19.91 11.27 7.98
C ILE A 21 18.39 11.41 7.85
N VAL A 22 17.66 10.30 7.85
CA VAL A 22 16.19 10.32 7.78
C VAL A 22 15.60 11.05 8.99
N SER A 23 16.18 10.89 10.18
CA SER A 23 15.72 11.52 11.41
C SER A 23 15.74 13.05 11.35
N VAL A 24 16.78 13.64 10.74
CA VAL A 24 16.93 15.11 10.64
C VAL A 24 16.17 15.71 9.46
N ILE A 25 15.92 14.92 8.42
CA ILE A 25 15.06 15.33 7.29
C ILE A 25 13.59 15.32 7.71
N ARG A 26 13.18 14.32 8.49
CA ARG A 26 11.84 14.28 9.11
C ARG A 26 11.68 15.39 10.15
N GLY A 27 10.44 15.71 10.47
CA GLY A 27 10.10 16.79 11.39
C GLY A 27 8.62 17.07 11.38
N LYS A 28 8.20 18.09 12.14
CA LYS A 28 6.79 18.46 12.28
C LYS A 28 6.19 18.84 10.92
N ILE A 29 4.96 18.41 10.67
CA ILE A 29 4.22 18.80 9.46
C ILE A 29 4.15 20.33 9.32
N ASN A 30 4.19 20.82 8.09
CA ASN A 30 4.21 22.25 7.72
C ASN A 30 5.45 23.02 8.20
N THR A 31 6.52 22.33 8.60
CA THR A 31 7.83 22.98 8.81
C THR A 31 8.72 22.82 7.59
N GLU A 32 9.64 23.75 7.39
CA GLU A 32 10.58 23.75 6.27
C GLU A 32 11.88 23.03 6.64
N VAL A 33 12.40 22.24 5.71
CA VAL A 33 13.76 21.70 5.74
C VAL A 33 14.47 22.07 4.44
N ARG A 34 15.76 22.41 4.50
CA ARG A 34 16.56 22.75 3.32
C ARG A 34 17.65 21.71 3.10
N LEU A 35 17.69 21.14 1.91
CA LEU A 35 18.72 20.20 1.49
C LEU A 35 19.75 20.90 0.61
N THR A 36 21.01 20.89 1.01
CA THR A 36 22.13 21.34 0.18
C THR A 36 22.72 20.15 -0.56
N VAL A 37 22.46 20.09 -1.87
CA VAL A 37 22.89 19.03 -2.77
C VAL A 37 24.06 19.53 -3.60
N LYS A 38 25.07 18.68 -3.78
CA LYS A 38 26.16 18.90 -4.72
C LYS A 38 25.95 17.98 -5.92
N HIS A 39 25.74 18.56 -7.08
CA HIS A 39 25.56 17.85 -8.34
C HIS A 39 26.88 17.27 -8.84
N LEU A 40 26.80 16.32 -9.78
CA LEU A 40 27.98 15.67 -10.37
C LEU A 40 28.90 16.65 -11.11
N ASP A 41 28.34 17.72 -11.67
CA ASP A 41 29.07 18.80 -12.33
C ASP A 41 29.75 19.77 -11.33
N GLY A 42 29.59 19.54 -10.03
CA GLY A 42 30.17 20.35 -8.96
C GLY A 42 29.31 21.53 -8.53
N SER A 43 28.19 21.80 -9.20
CA SER A 43 27.26 22.85 -8.77
C SER A 43 26.59 22.51 -7.44
N ILE A 44 26.22 23.53 -6.67
CA ILE A 44 25.58 23.39 -5.36
C ILE A 44 24.20 24.04 -5.45
N GLU A 45 23.19 23.29 -5.02
CA GLU A 45 21.80 23.72 -4.99
C GLU A 45 21.23 23.58 -3.57
N VAL A 46 20.45 24.58 -3.14
CA VAL A 46 19.70 24.54 -1.90
C VAL A 46 18.22 24.37 -2.22
N ILE A 47 17.65 23.23 -1.85
CA ILE A 47 16.28 22.85 -2.15
C ILE A 47 15.44 23.00 -0.87
N PRO A 48 14.53 23.99 -0.79
CA PRO A 48 13.59 24.10 0.32
C PRO A 48 12.42 23.12 0.14
N ILE A 49 12.11 22.38 1.20
CA ILE A 49 11.04 21.37 1.23
C ILE A 49 10.13 21.66 2.42
N ILE A 50 8.83 21.80 2.16
CA ILE A 50 7.81 21.85 3.22
C ILE A 50 7.41 20.42 3.58
N ARG A 51 7.55 20.06 4.86
CA ARG A 51 7.24 18.71 5.35
C ARG A 51 5.74 18.44 5.29
N GLY A 52 5.34 17.46 4.49
CA GLY A 52 3.99 16.91 4.47
C GLY A 52 3.92 15.54 5.14
N LYS A 53 2.70 15.00 5.25
CA LYS A 53 2.50 13.58 5.55
C LYS A 53 2.91 12.78 4.30
N VAL A 54 3.99 12.00 4.39
CA VAL A 54 4.32 11.02 3.36
C VAL A 54 3.51 9.77 3.67
N GLU A 55 2.40 9.59 2.97
CA GLU A 55 1.77 8.27 2.91
C GLU A 55 2.62 7.43 1.95
N GLN A 56 3.24 6.38 2.47
CA GLN A 56 3.95 5.42 1.63
C GLN A 56 2.91 4.65 0.82
N GLU A 57 2.49 5.20 -0.32
CA GLU A 57 1.55 4.54 -1.26
C GLU A 57 2.02 3.14 -1.69
N SER A 58 3.30 2.81 -1.50
CA SER A 58 3.86 1.49 -1.77
C SER A 58 3.50 0.42 -0.73
N THR A 59 3.04 0.79 0.47
CA THR A 59 2.63 -0.18 1.50
C THR A 59 1.17 -0.59 1.39
N PHE A 60 0.39 0.05 0.52
CA PHE A 60 -1.04 -0.18 0.42
C PHE A 60 -1.43 -0.76 -0.94
N ALA A 61 -2.63 -1.33 -1.01
CA ALA A 61 -3.18 -1.86 -2.24
C ALA A 61 -3.27 -0.76 -3.31
N LYS A 62 -2.83 -1.07 -4.53
CA LYS A 62 -2.86 -0.14 -5.66
C LYS A 62 -3.08 -0.87 -6.97
N SER A 63 -3.79 -0.22 -7.88
CA SER A 63 -4.07 -0.75 -9.21
C SER A 63 -3.34 -0.03 -10.35
N ALA A 64 -3.15 -0.74 -11.45
CA ALA A 64 -2.71 -0.23 -12.73
C ALA A 64 -3.48 -0.94 -13.86
N ILE A 65 -3.48 -0.33 -15.05
CA ILE A 65 -4.03 -0.96 -16.25
C ILE A 65 -2.89 -1.27 -17.20
N ILE A 66 -2.74 -2.55 -17.51
CA ILE A 66 -1.83 -3.06 -18.52
C ILE A 66 -2.62 -3.14 -19.83
N LYS A 67 -2.18 -2.40 -20.85
CA LYS A 67 -2.75 -2.44 -22.20
C LYS A 67 -1.93 -3.41 -23.04
N THR A 68 -2.59 -4.40 -23.62
CA THR A 68 -2.05 -5.25 -24.69
C THR A 68 -2.81 -4.94 -25.98
N ASP A 69 -2.37 -5.50 -27.12
CA ASP A 69 -2.86 -5.14 -28.45
C ASP A 69 -4.40 -5.13 -28.58
N ASN A 70 -5.12 -5.99 -27.85
CA ASN A 70 -6.58 -6.05 -27.86
C ASN A 70 -7.25 -6.10 -26.47
N GLN A 71 -6.50 -5.94 -25.36
CA GLN A 71 -7.07 -6.11 -24.02
C GLN A 71 -6.55 -5.07 -23.02
N LYS A 72 -7.41 -4.71 -22.07
CA LYS A 72 -7.07 -3.98 -20.85
C LYS A 72 -7.09 -4.97 -19.70
N ILE A 73 -5.94 -5.23 -19.08
CA ILE A 73 -5.85 -6.06 -17.88
C ILE A 73 -5.67 -5.14 -16.68
N GLY A 74 -6.57 -5.24 -15.72
CA GLY A 74 -6.40 -4.63 -14.41
C GLY A 74 -5.37 -5.41 -13.61
N TYR A 75 -4.44 -4.72 -12.99
CA TYR A 75 -3.42 -5.31 -12.15
C TYR A 75 -3.51 -4.66 -10.79
N ILE A 76 -3.68 -5.45 -9.72
CA ILE A 76 -3.69 -4.97 -8.35
C ILE A 76 -2.49 -5.57 -7.64
N LEU A 77 -1.65 -4.72 -7.06
CA LEU A 77 -0.62 -5.15 -6.11
C LEU A 77 -1.20 -5.06 -4.70
N LEU A 78 -1.24 -6.18 -3.98
CA LEU A 78 -1.56 -6.21 -2.55
C LEU A 78 -0.31 -6.64 -1.76
N PRO A 79 0.47 -5.70 -1.22
CA PRO A 79 1.77 -6.00 -0.61
C PRO A 79 1.66 -6.77 0.72
N GLU A 80 0.59 -6.57 1.49
CA GLU A 80 0.35 -7.24 2.77
C GLU A 80 -1.16 -7.24 3.07
N PHE A 81 -1.67 -8.20 3.86
CA PHE A 81 -3.00 -8.12 4.45
C PHE A 81 -3.01 -7.19 5.67
N TYR A 82 -2.69 -5.91 5.45
CA TYR A 82 -2.56 -4.92 6.52
C TYR A 82 -3.93 -4.56 7.14
N ALA A 83 -3.91 -4.34 8.45
CA ALA A 83 -5.01 -3.77 9.21
C ALA A 83 -4.45 -2.96 10.39
N ASP A 84 -5.06 -1.81 10.66
CA ASP A 84 -4.86 -1.12 11.92
C ASP A 84 -5.69 -1.80 13.02
N PHE A 85 -5.04 -2.58 13.87
CA PHE A 85 -5.71 -3.28 14.97
C PHE A 85 -5.96 -2.37 16.18
N ALA A 86 -5.35 -1.19 16.23
CA ALA A 86 -5.49 -0.25 17.34
C ALA A 86 -6.69 0.70 17.14
N ASP A 87 -7.03 1.01 15.89
CA ASP A 87 -8.20 1.83 15.54
C ASP A 87 -9.21 1.02 14.70
N PRO A 88 -10.44 0.78 15.20
CA PRO A 88 -11.51 0.17 14.40
C PRO A 88 -11.87 0.92 13.11
N LYS A 89 -11.52 2.22 13.02
CA LYS A 89 -11.68 3.04 11.81
C LYS A 89 -10.38 3.20 11.02
N GLY A 90 -9.31 2.56 11.50
CA GLY A 90 -8.01 2.60 10.85
C GLY A 90 -8.03 1.88 9.51
N ARG A 91 -6.94 2.07 8.76
CA ARG A 91 -6.86 1.62 7.36
C ARG A 91 -6.82 0.09 7.30
N ARG A 92 -7.63 -0.48 6.40
CA ARG A 92 -7.71 -1.93 6.16
C ARG A 92 -7.56 -2.23 4.69
N CYS A 93 -6.83 -3.30 4.39
CA CYS A 93 -6.56 -3.68 3.02
C CYS A 93 -7.81 -4.11 2.26
N ALA A 94 -8.81 -4.71 2.91
CA ALA A 94 -10.09 -5.03 2.26
C ALA A 94 -10.78 -3.78 1.71
N VAL A 95 -10.81 -2.68 2.48
CA VAL A 95 -11.43 -1.42 2.05
C VAL A 95 -10.70 -0.82 0.85
N ASP A 96 -9.36 -0.89 0.84
CA ASP A 96 -8.58 -0.38 -0.29
C ASP A 96 -8.72 -1.29 -1.51
N MET A 97 -8.71 -2.61 -1.32
CA MET A 97 -8.90 -3.59 -2.38
C MET A 97 -10.23 -3.37 -3.11
N GLN A 98 -11.32 -3.14 -2.36
CA GLN A 98 -12.62 -2.81 -2.93
C GLN A 98 -12.55 -1.58 -3.84
N LYS A 99 -11.93 -0.49 -3.38
CA LYS A 99 -11.78 0.75 -4.17
C LYS A 99 -10.99 0.51 -5.44
N GLU A 100 -9.90 -0.26 -5.37
CA GLU A 100 -9.07 -0.57 -6.55
C GLU A 100 -9.83 -1.44 -7.57
N ILE A 101 -10.63 -2.41 -7.11
CA ILE A 101 -11.51 -3.20 -7.99
C ILE A 101 -12.57 -2.30 -8.65
N GLU A 102 -13.22 -1.41 -7.89
CA GLU A 102 -14.22 -0.48 -8.42
C GLU A 102 -13.63 0.46 -9.48
N LYS A 103 -12.42 0.98 -9.26
CA LYS A 103 -11.66 1.77 -10.25
C LYS A 103 -11.44 0.99 -11.54
N LEU A 104 -10.97 -0.25 -11.43
CA LEU A 104 -10.70 -1.10 -12.61
C LEU A 104 -11.99 -1.49 -13.35
N LYS A 105 -13.08 -1.74 -12.62
CA LYS A 105 -14.41 -1.97 -13.21
C LYS A 105 -14.91 -0.75 -13.99
N ALA A 106 -14.75 0.45 -13.45
CA ALA A 106 -15.13 1.70 -14.14
C ALA A 106 -14.35 1.88 -15.46
N GLU A 107 -13.10 1.43 -15.48
CA GLU A 107 -12.22 1.44 -16.66
C GLU A 107 -12.49 0.32 -17.68
N LYS A 108 -13.45 -0.56 -17.37
CA LYS A 108 -13.90 -1.69 -18.20
C LYS A 108 -12.75 -2.61 -18.61
N VAL A 109 -11.93 -3.01 -17.64
CA VAL A 109 -10.88 -4.00 -17.88
C VAL A 109 -11.49 -5.36 -18.24
N ASN A 110 -10.79 -6.10 -19.11
CA ASN A 110 -11.19 -7.43 -19.56
C ASN A 110 -10.98 -8.49 -18.49
N GLY A 111 -10.00 -8.29 -17.60
CA GLY A 111 -9.62 -9.22 -16.55
C GLY A 111 -8.89 -8.50 -15.42
N ILE A 112 -8.82 -9.09 -14.23
CA ILE A 112 -8.02 -8.58 -13.11
C ILE A 112 -6.96 -9.62 -12.73
N ILE A 113 -5.75 -9.16 -12.43
CA ILE A 113 -4.67 -9.93 -11.80
C ILE A 113 -4.41 -9.34 -10.43
N ILE A 114 -4.33 -10.20 -9.41
CA ILE A 114 -3.94 -9.79 -8.06
C ILE A 114 -2.55 -10.36 -7.79
N ASP A 115 -1.58 -9.47 -7.62
CA ASP A 115 -0.21 -9.85 -7.28
C ASP A 115 -0.03 -9.94 -5.76
N LEU A 116 0.19 -11.17 -5.29
CA LEU A 116 0.49 -11.53 -3.91
C LEU A 116 1.92 -12.08 -3.74
N ARG A 117 2.79 -12.00 -4.75
CA ARG A 117 4.09 -12.72 -4.75
C ARG A 117 5.03 -12.33 -3.61
N SER A 118 4.90 -11.13 -3.07
CA SER A 118 5.70 -10.64 -1.93
C SER A 118 4.86 -10.40 -0.68
N ASN A 119 3.65 -10.97 -0.63
CA ASN A 119 2.73 -10.81 0.49
C ASN A 119 2.98 -11.90 1.55
N GLY A 120 3.47 -11.49 2.72
CA GLY A 120 3.79 -12.39 3.84
C GLY A 120 2.58 -12.84 4.68
N GLY A 121 1.38 -12.36 4.38
CA GLY A 121 0.17 -12.61 5.16
C GLY A 121 -0.34 -11.35 5.88
N GLY A 122 -0.94 -11.54 7.05
CA GLY A 122 -1.49 -10.46 7.87
C GLY A 122 -2.86 -10.81 8.45
N SER A 123 -3.78 -9.86 8.40
CA SER A 123 -5.11 -9.93 8.97
C SER A 123 -5.99 -11.01 8.31
N LEU A 124 -6.31 -12.07 9.07
CA LEU A 124 -7.17 -13.16 8.58
C LEU A 124 -8.59 -12.68 8.26
N SER A 125 -9.11 -11.69 9.01
CA SER A 125 -10.44 -11.13 8.70
C SER A 125 -10.43 -10.39 7.37
N ASP A 126 -9.34 -9.68 7.02
CA ASP A 126 -9.23 -9.04 5.70
C ASP A 126 -9.14 -10.07 4.58
N VAL A 127 -8.50 -11.22 4.81
CA VAL A 127 -8.48 -12.32 3.85
C VAL A 127 -9.90 -12.81 3.55
N VAL A 128 -10.73 -12.97 4.58
CA VAL A 128 -12.14 -13.37 4.42
C VAL A 128 -12.93 -12.31 3.65
N ASP A 129 -12.79 -11.05 4.05
CA ASP A 129 -13.48 -9.92 3.42
C ASP A 129 -13.09 -9.79 1.92
N ILE A 130 -11.79 -9.92 1.60
CA ILE A 130 -11.30 -9.88 0.22
C ILE A 130 -11.76 -11.12 -0.57
N GLY A 131 -11.78 -12.29 0.04
CA GLY A 131 -12.27 -13.51 -0.59
C GLY A 131 -13.74 -13.39 -1.03
N GLY A 132 -14.59 -12.81 -0.17
CA GLY A 132 -15.99 -12.50 -0.47
C GLY A 132 -16.19 -11.50 -1.62
N MET A 133 -15.15 -10.80 -2.07
CA MET A 133 -15.25 -9.94 -3.26
C MET A 133 -15.35 -10.74 -4.56
N PHE A 134 -14.92 -12.00 -4.55
CA PHE A 134 -14.78 -12.85 -5.74
C PHE A 134 -15.62 -14.11 -5.72
N ILE A 135 -16.20 -14.44 -4.57
CA ILE A 135 -17.15 -15.53 -4.42
C ILE A 135 -18.42 -15.01 -3.77
N ASP A 136 -19.54 -15.68 -4.03
CA ASP A 136 -20.77 -15.41 -3.27
C ASP A 136 -20.64 -16.09 -1.88
N LYS A 137 -21.76 -16.27 -1.17
CA LYS A 137 -21.77 -16.94 0.13
C LYS A 137 -21.06 -18.28 0.15
N GLY A 138 -20.20 -18.47 1.15
CA GLY A 138 -19.54 -19.76 1.36
C GLY A 138 -18.32 -19.70 2.26
N PRO A 139 -17.78 -20.87 2.64
CA PRO A 139 -16.58 -20.96 3.44
C PRO A 139 -15.37 -20.42 2.65
N ILE A 140 -14.58 -19.55 3.29
CA ILE A 140 -13.33 -19.02 2.75
C ILE A 140 -12.13 -19.77 3.33
N VAL A 141 -12.11 -19.90 4.67
CA VAL A 141 -10.98 -20.50 5.39
C VAL A 141 -11.48 -21.30 6.58
N GLN A 142 -10.83 -22.44 6.84
CA GLN A 142 -11.08 -23.24 8.03
C GLN A 142 -9.86 -23.20 8.95
N VAL A 143 -10.08 -22.84 10.22
CA VAL A 143 -9.05 -22.75 11.24
C VAL A 143 -9.23 -23.90 12.23
N LYS A 144 -8.14 -24.62 12.53
CA LYS A 144 -8.15 -25.70 13.50
C LYS A 144 -7.01 -25.54 14.49
N SER A 145 -7.37 -25.19 15.72
CA SER A 145 -6.44 -25.14 16.85
C SER A 145 -6.35 -26.50 17.54
N ARG A 146 -5.18 -26.81 18.12
CA ARG A 146 -4.96 -28.08 18.82
C ARG A 146 -5.95 -28.24 19.98
N GLY A 147 -6.73 -29.31 19.97
CA GLY A 147 -7.73 -29.60 21.02
C GLY A 147 -9.06 -28.86 20.85
N LEU A 148 -9.22 -28.04 19.80
CA LEU A 148 -10.47 -27.39 19.44
C LEU A 148 -11.05 -28.01 18.16
N GLN A 149 -12.37 -27.90 18.02
CA GLN A 149 -13.03 -28.22 16.76
C GLN A 149 -12.63 -27.21 15.70
N ALA A 150 -12.63 -27.65 14.45
CA ALA A 150 -12.32 -26.77 13.34
C ALA A 150 -13.49 -25.78 13.13
N GLU A 151 -13.15 -24.51 12.97
CA GLU A 151 -14.09 -23.41 12.73
C GLU A 151 -13.93 -22.91 11.29
N SER A 152 -15.05 -22.67 10.60
CA SER A 152 -15.04 -22.14 9.23
C SER A 152 -15.39 -20.66 9.25
N LEU A 153 -14.48 -19.82 8.78
CA LEU A 153 -14.75 -18.43 8.48
C LEU A 153 -15.25 -18.34 7.03
N SER A 154 -16.40 -17.73 6.88
CA SER A 154 -17.17 -17.74 5.63
C SER A 154 -17.52 -16.31 5.24
N ASP A 155 -17.65 -16.05 3.94
CA ASP A 155 -18.40 -14.88 3.52
C ASP A 155 -19.89 -15.13 3.78
N ILE A 156 -20.49 -14.20 4.52
CA ILE A 156 -21.90 -14.19 4.90
C ILE A 156 -22.70 -13.17 4.08
N SER A 157 -22.01 -12.34 3.29
CA SER A 157 -22.59 -11.33 2.42
C SER A 157 -23.04 -11.98 1.11
N SER A 158 -24.11 -11.48 0.51
CA SER A 158 -24.57 -11.95 -0.81
C SER A 158 -24.07 -11.04 -1.91
N GLY A 159 -23.64 -11.64 -3.01
CA GLY A 159 -23.20 -10.95 -4.20
C GLY A 159 -21.68 -10.88 -4.31
N VAL A 160 -21.22 -10.76 -5.55
CA VAL A 160 -19.79 -10.75 -5.88
C VAL A 160 -19.42 -9.36 -6.37
N LEU A 161 -18.33 -8.79 -5.84
CA LEU A 161 -17.85 -7.49 -6.31
C LEU A 161 -17.23 -7.60 -7.72
N TYR A 162 -16.53 -8.70 -8.02
CA TYR A 162 -15.97 -8.98 -9.33
C TYR A 162 -16.14 -10.45 -9.73
N ASP A 163 -16.88 -10.69 -10.81
CA ASP A 163 -17.19 -11.99 -11.41
C ASP A 163 -16.56 -12.18 -12.81
N GLY A 164 -15.68 -11.24 -13.21
CA GLY A 164 -15.00 -11.27 -14.49
C GLY A 164 -13.86 -12.31 -14.57
N PRO A 165 -13.30 -12.53 -15.77
CA PRO A 165 -12.34 -13.59 -15.99
C PRO A 165 -10.97 -13.26 -15.36
N TRP A 166 -10.36 -14.30 -14.78
CA TRP A 166 -8.97 -14.29 -14.36
C TRP A 166 -8.08 -14.64 -15.58
N PRO A 167 -7.12 -13.79 -15.96
CA PRO A 167 -6.23 -14.10 -17.08
C PRO A 167 -5.37 -15.32 -16.74
N TYR A 168 -5.45 -16.35 -17.58
CA TYR A 168 -4.58 -17.54 -17.54
C TYR A 168 -3.43 -17.38 -18.51
#